data_AF-A0A660Q4R0-F1
#
_entry.id   AF-A0A660Q4R0-F1
#
_cell.length_a   1.000
_cell.length_b   1.000
_cell.length_c   1.000
_cell.angle_alpha   90.00
_cell.angle_beta   90.00
_cell.angle_gamma   90.00
#
_symmetry.space_group_name_H-M   'P 1'
#
loop_
_entity.id
_entity.type
_entity.pdbx_description
1 polymer ?
#
loop_
_entity_poly.entity_id
_entity_poly.type
_entity_poly.pdbx_seq_one_letter_code
_entity_poly.pdbx_strand_id
1 'polypeptide(L)'
;MWLMLAGAEAAEKALPVREITPDDLPLVISNSGLYAIVTDLQVEEPVDAITVNADDVTIIFKGGSLVGGGRGSGTGIVQGPEYRGLTVQEGRIRGWSTGIRAAGTSNHVEATTVHSCTTGIVVGTGAAIRRVTVSNCVDGIVAGQGARLVFSTVLGCSRRGLVAGSDCTIGACTVYDCGDGIAAGEGTVV
;
A
#
# COMPACT_ATOMS: atom_id res chain seq x y z
N MET A 1 -28.56 -15.38 -50.12
CA MET A 1 -28.51 -14.22 -49.21
C MET A 1 -27.91 -14.71 -47.90
N TRP A 2 -26.59 -14.64 -47.77
CA TRP A 2 -25.86 -15.03 -46.55
C TRP A 2 -25.33 -13.75 -45.91
N LEU A 3 -25.83 -13.46 -44.71
CA LEU A 3 -25.46 -12.30 -43.92
C LEU A 3 -24.21 -12.68 -43.11
N MET A 4 -23.04 -12.13 -43.47
CA MET A 4 -21.84 -12.23 -42.63
C MET A 4 -21.93 -11.16 -41.54
N LEU A 5 -22.21 -11.56 -40.31
CA LEU A 5 -22.03 -10.75 -39.11
C LEU A 5 -20.53 -10.73 -38.76
N ALA A 6 -19.85 -9.62 -39.06
CA ALA A 6 -18.52 -9.35 -38.56
C ALA A 6 -18.62 -8.92 -37.09
N GLY A 7 -18.25 -9.82 -36.18
CA GLY A 7 -18.03 -9.48 -34.77
C GLY A 7 -16.73 -8.68 -34.64
N ALA A 8 -16.85 -7.37 -34.42
CA ALA A 8 -15.72 -6.55 -34.03
C ALA A 8 -15.47 -6.79 -32.53
N GLU A 9 -14.52 -7.66 -32.22
CA GLU A 9 -13.93 -7.79 -30.89
C GLU A 9 -13.12 -6.51 -30.62
N ALA A 10 -13.73 -5.58 -29.86
CA ALA A 10 -13.06 -4.36 -29.46
C ALA A 10 -11.93 -4.72 -28.48
N ALA A 11 -10.69 -4.74 -28.97
CA ALA A 11 -9.51 -4.80 -28.12
C ALA A 11 -9.55 -3.62 -27.14
N GLU A 12 -9.79 -3.91 -25.86
CA GLU A 12 -9.71 -2.95 -24.77
C GLU A 12 -8.29 -2.40 -24.73
N LYS A 13 -8.13 -1.16 -25.21
CA LYS A 13 -6.83 -0.49 -25.26
C LYS A 13 -6.35 -0.27 -23.83
N ALA A 14 -5.46 -1.15 -23.36
CA ALA A 14 -4.84 -1.04 -22.04
C ALA A 14 -4.30 0.39 -21.85
N LEU A 15 -4.65 1.02 -20.72
CA LEU A 15 -4.15 2.35 -20.38
C LEU A 15 -2.61 2.31 -20.34
N PRO A 16 -1.93 3.33 -20.89
CA PRO A 16 -0.48 3.37 -20.87
C PRO A 16 0.03 3.44 -19.42
N VAL A 17 1.04 2.64 -19.11
CA VAL A 17 1.74 2.65 -17.81
C VAL A 17 2.70 3.84 -17.80
N ARG A 18 2.62 4.69 -16.77
CA ARG A 18 3.64 5.72 -16.52
C ARG A 18 4.74 5.16 -15.62
N GLU A 19 5.98 5.17 -16.07
CA GLU A 19 7.12 4.84 -15.21
C GLU A 19 7.45 6.02 -14.28
N ILE A 20 7.84 5.69 -13.04
CA ILE A 20 8.37 6.62 -12.05
C ILE A 20 9.88 6.40 -11.98
N THR A 21 10.62 7.48 -12.21
CA THR A 21 12.08 7.52 -12.23
C THR A 21 12.62 8.33 -11.04
N PRO A 22 13.92 8.26 -10.71
CA PRO A 22 14.50 9.09 -9.66
C PRO A 22 14.25 10.59 -9.83
N ASP A 23 14.26 11.09 -11.08
CA ASP A 23 14.04 12.51 -11.40
C ASP A 23 12.58 12.97 -11.18
N ASP A 24 11.63 12.03 -11.00
CA ASP A 24 10.25 12.35 -10.65
C ASP A 24 10.08 12.68 -9.15
N LEU A 25 11.07 12.37 -8.29
CA LEU A 25 10.91 12.45 -6.84
C LEU A 25 11.35 13.80 -6.25
N PRO A 26 10.60 14.34 -5.27
CA PRO A 26 9.31 13.86 -4.76
C PRO A 26 8.17 14.05 -5.78
N LEU A 27 7.31 13.04 -5.94
CA LEU A 27 6.28 12.98 -6.97
C LEU A 27 4.88 13.28 -6.41
N VAL A 28 4.12 14.13 -7.11
CA VAL A 28 2.67 14.26 -6.91
C VAL A 28 1.92 13.61 -8.09
N ILE A 29 1.10 12.61 -7.80
CA ILE A 29 0.20 11.96 -8.75
C ILE A 29 -1.18 12.62 -8.66
N SER A 30 -1.54 13.41 -9.66
CA SER A 30 -2.83 14.13 -9.70
C SER A 30 -3.86 13.55 -10.66
N ASN A 31 -3.54 12.42 -11.31
CA ASN A 31 -4.45 11.74 -12.24
C ASN A 31 -4.56 10.27 -11.85
N SER A 32 -5.76 9.70 -12.03
CA SER A 32 -5.98 8.26 -11.96
C SER A 32 -5.15 7.54 -13.03
N GLY A 33 -4.78 6.29 -12.77
CA GLY A 33 -4.03 5.49 -13.75
C GLY A 33 -3.05 4.51 -13.13
N LEU A 34 -2.24 3.91 -14.00
CA LEU A 34 -1.27 2.88 -13.65
C LEU A 34 0.16 3.44 -13.73
N TYR A 35 0.87 3.33 -12.61
CA TYR A 35 2.23 3.83 -12.41
C TYR A 35 3.16 2.66 -12.07
N ALA A 36 4.37 2.65 -12.61
CA ALA A 36 5.33 1.57 -12.38
C ALA A 36 6.65 2.08 -11.82
N ILE A 37 7.16 1.39 -10.80
CA ILE A 37 8.50 1.58 -10.27
C ILE A 37 9.36 0.40 -10.75
N VAL A 38 10.25 0.67 -11.70
CA VAL A 38 11.08 -0.35 -12.39
C VAL A 38 12.51 -0.41 -11.86
N THR A 39 12.94 0.59 -11.10
CA THR A 39 14.27 0.70 -10.47
C THR A 39 14.14 1.04 -9.00
N ASP A 40 15.22 0.91 -8.24
CA ASP A 40 15.28 1.44 -6.89
C ASP A 40 15.23 2.98 -6.92
N LEU A 41 14.37 3.54 -6.09
CA LEU A 41 14.16 4.97 -5.91
C LEU A 41 14.52 5.34 -4.47
N GLN A 42 15.34 6.38 -4.30
CA GLN A 42 15.88 6.79 -3.00
C GLN A 42 15.57 8.26 -2.73
N VAL A 43 15.08 8.56 -1.52
CA VAL A 43 14.84 9.92 -1.03
C VAL A 43 15.45 10.04 0.35
N GLU A 44 16.43 10.92 0.48
CA GLU A 44 17.13 11.14 1.75
C GLU A 44 16.54 12.30 2.55
N GLU A 45 15.88 13.24 1.88
CA GLU A 45 15.21 14.36 2.53
C GLU A 45 13.99 13.89 3.35
N PRO A 46 13.64 14.60 4.44
CA PRO A 46 12.46 14.30 5.24
C PRO A 46 11.17 14.78 4.57
N VAL A 47 10.89 14.29 3.36
CA VAL A 47 9.70 14.58 2.56
C VAL A 47 8.94 13.30 2.24
N ASP A 48 7.68 13.43 1.83
CA ASP A 48 6.93 12.31 1.26
C ASP A 48 7.46 12.00 -0.15
N ALA A 49 7.69 10.72 -0.46
CA ALA A 49 8.23 10.31 -1.76
C ALA A 49 7.18 10.44 -2.87
N ILE A 50 6.02 9.80 -2.66
CA ILE A 50 4.92 9.78 -3.62
C ILE A 50 3.63 10.21 -2.91
N THR A 51 3.11 11.35 -3.31
CA THR A 51 1.82 11.89 -2.88
C THR A 51 0.76 11.62 -3.93
N VAL A 52 -0.28 10.88 -3.58
CA VAL A 52 -1.38 10.50 -4.46
C VAL A 52 -2.58 11.40 -4.19
N ASN A 53 -2.85 12.33 -5.10
CA ASN A 53 -3.96 13.28 -5.09
C ASN A 53 -4.97 12.94 -6.20
N ALA A 54 -5.34 11.66 -6.29
CA ALA A 54 -6.31 11.16 -7.24
C ALA A 54 -6.96 9.86 -6.72
N ASP A 55 -8.13 9.55 -7.26
CA ASP A 55 -8.78 8.25 -7.10
C ASP A 55 -8.18 7.20 -8.04
N ASP A 56 -8.39 5.92 -7.74
CA ASP A 56 -8.19 4.80 -8.69
C ASP A 56 -6.77 4.80 -9.30
N VAL A 57 -5.78 5.01 -8.44
CA VAL A 57 -4.36 4.95 -8.78
C VAL A 57 -3.80 3.59 -8.42
N THR A 58 -3.12 2.95 -9.36
CA THR A 58 -2.34 1.74 -9.09
C THR A 58 -0.86 2.04 -9.22
N ILE A 59 -0.08 1.71 -8.19
CA ILE A 59 1.38 1.75 -8.19
C ILE A 59 1.87 0.30 -8.11
N ILE A 60 2.51 -0.17 -9.19
CA ILE A 60 3.09 -1.52 -9.28
C ILE A 60 4.62 -1.45 -9.28
N PHE A 61 5.26 -2.28 -8.46
CA PHE A 61 6.71 -2.37 -8.42
C PHE A 61 7.18 -3.52 -9.31
N LYS A 62 7.77 -3.19 -10.46
CA LYS A 62 8.29 -4.17 -11.43
C LYS A 62 9.76 -4.47 -11.17
N GLY A 63 10.08 -4.84 -9.94
CA GLY A 63 11.45 -5.15 -9.52
C GLY A 63 12.21 -4.01 -8.84
N GLY A 64 11.66 -2.79 -8.81
CA GLY A 64 12.22 -1.68 -8.05
C GLY A 64 11.87 -1.71 -6.56
N SER A 65 12.39 -0.72 -5.83
CA SER A 65 12.16 -0.50 -4.39
C SER A 65 12.02 1.00 -4.11
N LEU A 66 11.36 1.36 -3.00
CA LEU A 66 11.24 2.74 -2.53
C LEU A 66 11.90 2.89 -1.16
N VAL A 67 12.99 3.66 -1.11
CA VAL A 67 13.91 3.73 0.02
C VAL A 67 13.95 5.15 0.57
N GLY A 68 13.63 5.31 1.85
CA GLY A 68 13.77 6.57 2.57
C GLY A 68 15.05 6.64 3.41
N GLY A 69 15.42 7.86 3.83
CA GLY A 69 16.59 8.13 4.68
C GLY A 69 16.51 7.63 6.14
N GLY A 70 15.42 6.94 6.52
CA GLY A 70 15.26 6.32 7.83
C GLY A 70 13.94 6.67 8.53
N ARG A 71 13.78 6.23 9.79
CA ARG A 71 12.52 6.32 10.56
C ARG A 71 12.02 7.74 10.87
N GLY A 72 12.84 8.77 10.62
CA GLY A 72 12.48 10.19 10.73
C GLY A 72 12.19 10.88 9.39
N SER A 73 12.28 10.16 8.27
CA SER A 73 11.90 10.69 6.94
C SER A 73 10.38 10.78 6.80
N GLY A 74 9.85 11.31 5.70
CA GLY A 74 8.40 11.40 5.47
C GLY A 74 7.72 10.05 5.26
N THR A 75 6.73 10.02 4.38
CA THR A 75 5.98 8.83 3.99
C THR A 75 6.48 8.32 2.64
N GLY A 76 6.64 7.00 2.50
CA GLY A 76 6.98 6.41 1.20
C GLY A 76 5.88 6.68 0.16
N ILE A 77 4.67 6.18 0.44
CA ILE A 77 3.48 6.44 -0.38
C ILE A 77 2.37 7.00 0.50
N VAL A 78 1.86 8.18 0.18
CA VAL A 78 0.77 8.83 0.92
C VAL A 78 -0.42 9.15 0.03
N GLN A 79 -1.62 8.86 0.52
CA GLN A 79 -2.89 9.33 -0.05
C GLN A 79 -3.75 9.92 1.07
N GLY A 80 -4.29 11.12 0.83
CA GLY A 80 -5.18 11.82 1.75
C GLY A 80 -6.54 11.12 1.94
N PRO A 81 -7.28 11.45 3.01
CA PRO A 81 -8.59 10.84 3.33
C PRO A 81 -9.70 11.16 2.30
N GLU A 82 -9.53 12.18 1.46
CA GLU A 82 -10.50 12.61 0.46
C GLU A 82 -10.53 11.76 -0.82
N TYR A 83 -9.54 10.87 -1.01
CA TYR A 83 -9.42 10.01 -2.19
C TYR A 83 -9.77 8.55 -1.88
N ARG A 84 -9.85 7.70 -2.91
CA ARG A 84 -10.11 6.26 -2.78
C ARG A 84 -9.36 5.42 -3.79
N GLY A 85 -9.37 4.10 -3.60
CA GLY A 85 -8.94 3.15 -4.62
C GLY A 85 -7.44 3.18 -4.93
N LEU A 86 -6.59 3.67 -4.03
CA LEU A 86 -5.14 3.50 -4.18
C LEU A 86 -4.80 2.02 -4.04
N THR A 87 -4.12 1.48 -5.04
CA THR A 87 -3.61 0.11 -5.04
C THR A 87 -2.08 0.14 -5.08
N VAL A 88 -1.43 -0.45 -4.08
CA VAL A 88 0.03 -0.66 -4.05
C VAL A 88 0.31 -2.16 -4.19
N GLN A 89 1.06 -2.54 -5.22
CA GLN A 89 1.29 -3.94 -5.56
C GLN A 89 2.77 -4.27 -5.75
N GLU A 90 3.15 -5.47 -5.27
CA GLU A 90 4.48 -6.06 -5.48
C GLU A 90 5.63 -5.23 -4.90
N GLY A 91 5.32 -4.34 -3.94
CA GLY A 91 6.22 -3.32 -3.47
C GLY A 91 7.32 -3.81 -2.53
N ARG A 92 8.44 -3.08 -2.56
CA ARG A 92 9.52 -3.15 -1.55
C ARG A 92 9.76 -1.75 -1.01
N ILE A 93 9.30 -1.47 0.20
CA ILE A 93 9.31 -0.12 0.77
C ILE A 93 10.03 -0.16 2.12
N ARG A 94 11.01 0.73 2.33
CA ARG A 94 11.80 0.72 3.57
C ARG A 94 12.36 2.08 3.98
N GLY A 95 12.62 2.21 5.29
CA GLY A 95 13.34 3.36 5.82
C GLY A 95 12.51 4.65 5.86
N TRP A 96 11.22 4.56 6.17
CA TRP A 96 10.31 5.71 6.22
C TRP A 96 9.80 5.99 7.63
N SER A 97 9.30 7.19 7.93
CA SER A 97 8.44 7.33 9.12
C SER A 97 7.20 6.49 8.94
N THR A 98 6.50 6.63 7.81
CA THR A 98 5.42 5.71 7.44
C THR A 98 5.69 5.09 6.08
N GLY A 99 5.70 3.76 5.97
CA GLY A 99 5.95 3.11 4.67
C GLY A 99 4.83 3.42 3.67
N ILE A 100 3.60 3.07 4.03
CA ILE A 100 2.39 3.38 3.25
C ILE A 100 1.36 4.03 4.17
N ARG A 101 0.83 5.18 3.78
CA ARG A 101 -0.30 5.84 4.43
C ARG A 101 -1.40 6.10 3.41
N ALA A 102 -2.34 5.17 3.27
CA ALA A 102 -3.49 5.27 2.38
C ALA A 102 -4.75 5.61 3.18
N ALA A 103 -4.86 6.87 3.63
CA ALA A 103 -5.89 7.30 4.58
C ALA A 103 -7.30 7.36 3.99
N GLY A 104 -7.41 7.35 2.66
CA GLY A 104 -8.65 7.24 1.91
C GLY A 104 -9.42 5.94 2.13
N THR A 105 -10.44 5.71 1.31
CA THR A 105 -11.31 4.52 1.43
C THR A 105 -11.06 3.49 0.34
N SER A 106 -11.43 2.23 0.60
CA SER A 106 -11.34 1.14 -0.39
C SER A 106 -9.95 0.99 -1.02
N ASN A 107 -8.91 1.19 -0.21
CA ASN A 107 -7.52 1.10 -0.64
C ASN A 107 -7.01 -0.34 -0.60
N HIS A 108 -6.09 -0.69 -1.48
CA HIS A 108 -5.56 -2.04 -1.63
C HIS A 108 -4.04 -2.06 -1.46
N VAL A 109 -3.53 -2.95 -0.62
CA VAL A 109 -2.09 -3.24 -0.53
C VAL A 109 -1.91 -4.73 -0.70
N GLU A 110 -1.21 -5.14 -1.77
CA GLU A 110 -1.08 -6.54 -2.16
C GLU A 110 0.37 -6.92 -2.47
N ALA A 111 0.78 -8.13 -2.06
CA ALA A 111 2.09 -8.70 -2.38
C ALA A 111 3.28 -7.79 -2.05
N THR A 112 3.16 -6.95 -1.01
CA THR A 112 4.10 -5.86 -0.71
C THR A 112 4.85 -6.13 0.59
N THR A 113 6.15 -5.86 0.59
CA THR A 113 7.01 -5.89 1.77
C THR A 113 7.32 -4.47 2.24
N VAL A 114 7.03 -4.18 3.51
CA VAL A 114 7.37 -2.91 4.16
C VAL A 114 8.24 -3.17 5.38
N HIS A 115 9.39 -2.52 5.50
CA HIS A 115 10.24 -2.76 6.68
C HIS A 115 11.06 -1.56 7.14
N SER A 116 11.53 -1.63 8.38
CA SER A 116 12.43 -0.61 8.95
C SER A 116 11.81 0.80 8.99
N CYS A 117 10.48 0.88 9.16
CA CYS A 117 9.75 2.14 9.28
C CYS A 117 9.39 2.48 10.74
N THR A 118 8.90 3.68 11.02
CA THR A 118 8.21 3.92 12.29
C THR A 118 6.86 3.20 12.27
N THR A 119 6.01 3.49 11.30
CA THR A 119 4.78 2.74 11.01
C THR A 119 4.93 2.04 9.67
N GLY A 120 4.62 0.74 9.58
CA GLY A 120 4.67 0.02 8.32
C GLY A 120 3.57 0.49 7.37
N ILE A 121 2.33 0.13 7.67
CA ILE A 121 1.18 0.40 6.81
C ILE A 121 0.04 1.00 7.63
N VAL A 122 -0.52 2.09 7.14
CA VAL A 122 -1.76 2.70 7.64
C VAL A 122 -2.76 2.77 6.49
N VAL A 123 -3.94 2.17 6.67
CA VAL A 123 -5.03 2.23 5.68
C VAL A 123 -6.32 2.73 6.32
N GLY A 124 -7.14 3.45 5.55
CA GLY A 124 -8.46 3.90 5.96
C GLY A 124 -9.54 2.82 5.86
N THR A 125 -10.80 3.26 5.82
CA THR A 125 -11.99 2.41 5.89
C THR A 125 -12.16 1.52 4.67
N GLY A 126 -12.57 0.26 4.89
CA GLY A 126 -12.89 -0.70 3.82
C GLY A 126 -11.68 -1.15 3.02
N ALA A 127 -10.46 -0.95 3.52
CA ALA A 127 -9.25 -1.33 2.82
C ALA A 127 -9.03 -2.84 2.78
N ALA A 128 -8.33 -3.33 1.76
CA ALA A 128 -7.91 -4.72 1.63
C ALA A 128 -6.39 -4.84 1.69
N ILE A 129 -5.87 -5.62 2.63
CA ILE A 129 -4.46 -5.92 2.79
C ILE A 129 -4.25 -7.42 2.60
N ARG A 130 -3.46 -7.82 1.60
CA ARG A 130 -3.31 -9.23 1.23
C ARG A 130 -1.89 -9.60 0.86
N ARG A 131 -1.38 -10.73 1.38
CA ARG A 131 -0.02 -11.20 1.07
C ARG A 131 1.04 -10.13 1.34
N VAL A 132 0.90 -9.42 2.45
CA VAL A 132 1.82 -8.36 2.84
C VAL A 132 2.75 -8.85 3.95
N THR A 133 4.00 -8.42 3.90
CA THR A 133 4.96 -8.62 4.99
C THR A 133 5.35 -7.27 5.57
N VAL A 134 5.07 -7.03 6.85
CA VAL A 134 5.58 -5.86 7.58
C VAL A 134 6.58 -6.32 8.63
N SER A 135 7.80 -5.75 8.62
CA SER A 135 8.83 -6.17 9.58
C SER A 135 9.69 -5.05 10.14
N ASN A 136 10.18 -5.24 11.37
CA ASN A 136 11.13 -4.33 12.01
C ASN A 136 10.65 -2.87 12.00
N CYS A 137 9.36 -2.66 12.27
CA CYS A 137 8.77 -1.33 12.45
C CYS A 137 8.58 -1.00 13.94
N VAL A 138 8.15 0.22 14.29
CA VAL A 138 7.61 0.47 15.63
C VAL A 138 6.19 -0.09 15.70
N ASP A 139 5.34 0.33 14.76
CA ASP A 139 4.02 -0.25 14.52
C ASP A 139 4.00 -0.96 13.17
N GLY A 140 3.41 -2.16 13.11
CA GLY A 140 3.30 -2.95 11.90
C GLY A 140 2.20 -2.43 10.97
N ILE A 141 0.97 -2.90 11.18
CA ILE A 141 -0.20 -2.56 10.38
C ILE A 141 -1.25 -1.89 11.25
N VAL A 142 -1.77 -0.76 10.80
CA VAL A 142 -2.94 -0.08 11.37
C VAL A 142 -4.02 0.00 10.29
N ALA A 143 -5.09 -0.76 10.48
CA ALA A 143 -6.19 -0.85 9.54
C ALA A 143 -7.44 -0.13 10.07
N GLY A 144 -8.07 0.67 9.21
CA GLY A 144 -9.33 1.35 9.50
C GLY A 144 -10.51 0.38 9.62
N GLN A 145 -11.69 0.92 9.92
CA GLN A 145 -12.93 0.16 10.06
C GLN A 145 -13.25 -0.65 8.79
N GLY A 146 -13.83 -1.84 8.95
CA GLY A 146 -14.29 -2.66 7.83
C GLY A 146 -13.17 -3.20 6.94
N ALA A 147 -11.91 -3.10 7.38
CA ALA A 147 -10.78 -3.56 6.60
C ALA A 147 -10.68 -5.09 6.60
N ARG A 148 -10.14 -5.63 5.51
CA ARG A 148 -9.90 -7.06 5.35
C ARG A 148 -8.40 -7.33 5.24
N LEU A 149 -7.85 -8.07 6.19
CA LEU A 149 -6.45 -8.45 6.25
C LEU A 149 -6.33 -9.96 6.11
N VAL A 150 -5.72 -10.43 5.02
CA VAL A 150 -5.59 -11.87 4.79
C VAL A 150 -4.22 -12.30 4.28
N PHE A 151 -3.76 -13.47 4.73
CA PHE A 151 -2.49 -14.07 4.27
C PHE A 151 -1.27 -13.16 4.47
N SER A 152 -1.24 -12.37 5.54
CA SER A 152 -0.19 -11.38 5.79
C SER A 152 0.65 -11.73 7.02
N THR A 153 1.91 -11.31 7.02
CA THR A 153 2.86 -11.52 8.12
C THR A 153 3.29 -10.20 8.71
N VAL A 154 3.23 -10.06 10.03
CA VAL A 154 3.81 -8.94 10.77
C VAL A 154 4.80 -9.47 11.78
N LEU A 155 6.05 -9.00 11.73
CA LEU A 155 7.11 -9.51 12.61
C LEU A 155 8.05 -8.44 13.16
N GLY A 156 8.59 -8.65 14.36
CA GLY A 156 9.66 -7.79 14.89
C GLY A 156 9.24 -6.34 15.12
N CYS A 157 7.96 -6.05 15.32
CA CYS A 157 7.48 -4.67 15.53
C CYS A 157 7.54 -4.29 17.01
N SER A 158 8.33 -3.27 17.35
CA SER A 158 8.70 -3.01 18.75
C SER A 158 7.55 -2.55 19.65
N ARG A 159 6.42 -2.12 19.08
CA ARG A 159 5.25 -1.66 19.84
C ARG A 159 3.99 -2.45 19.50
N ARG A 160 3.44 -2.32 18.30
CA ARG A 160 2.19 -3.00 17.90
C ARG A 160 2.41 -3.78 16.62
N GLY A 161 1.94 -5.02 16.56
CA GLY A 161 1.93 -5.84 15.36
C GLY A 161 0.82 -5.41 14.41
N LEU A 162 -0.41 -5.86 14.67
CA LEU A 162 -1.58 -5.58 13.85
C LEU A 162 -2.67 -4.92 14.71
N VAL A 163 -3.07 -3.71 14.34
CA VAL A 163 -4.21 -3.01 14.93
C VAL A 163 -5.31 -2.92 13.89
N ALA A 164 -6.45 -3.52 14.15
CA ALA A 164 -7.64 -3.43 13.32
C ALA A 164 -8.71 -2.57 14.00
N GLY A 165 -9.34 -1.68 13.23
CA GLY A 165 -10.53 -0.95 13.64
C GLY A 165 -11.74 -1.88 13.83
N SER A 166 -12.93 -1.30 13.97
CA SER A 166 -14.16 -2.08 14.09
C SER A 166 -14.51 -2.84 12.82
N ASP A 167 -15.31 -3.89 12.94
CA ASP A 167 -15.90 -4.66 11.83
C ASP A 167 -14.89 -5.21 10.82
N CYS A 168 -13.64 -5.44 11.25
CA CYS A 168 -12.61 -5.97 10.36
C CYS A 168 -12.72 -7.49 10.19
N THR A 169 -12.10 -8.01 9.13
CA THR A 169 -11.86 -9.45 8.97
C THR A 169 -10.37 -9.70 8.88
N ILE A 170 -9.82 -10.41 9.86
CA ILE A 170 -8.44 -10.89 9.87
C ILE A 170 -8.50 -12.40 9.60
N GLY A 171 -7.71 -12.90 8.66
CA GLY A 171 -7.73 -14.33 8.35
C GLY A 171 -6.43 -14.85 7.77
N ALA A 172 -5.93 -15.97 8.29
CA ALA A 172 -4.66 -16.56 7.87
C ALA A 172 -3.47 -15.58 7.96
N CYS A 173 -3.48 -14.71 8.97
CA CYS A 173 -2.37 -13.80 9.26
C CYS A 173 -1.45 -14.39 10.33
N THR A 174 -0.16 -14.09 10.25
CA THR A 174 0.84 -14.47 11.27
C THR A 174 1.41 -13.20 11.89
N VAL A 175 1.27 -13.03 13.21
CA VAL A 175 1.88 -11.92 13.94
C VAL A 175 2.75 -12.48 15.07
N TYR A 176 4.04 -12.17 15.08
CA TYR A 176 4.98 -12.69 16.07
C TYR A 176 6.14 -11.72 16.33
N ASP A 177 6.82 -11.88 17.47
CA ASP A 177 7.92 -11.01 17.91
C ASP A 177 7.57 -9.50 17.88
N CYS A 178 6.31 -9.18 18.19
CA CYS A 178 5.84 -7.81 18.33
C CYS A 178 5.55 -7.49 19.80
N GLY A 179 5.56 -6.21 20.19
CA GLY A 179 5.18 -5.79 21.55
C GLY A 179 3.76 -6.26 21.90
N ASP A 180 2.77 -5.73 21.17
CA ASP A 180 1.42 -6.28 21.09
C ASP A 180 1.28 -7.12 19.82
N GLY A 181 0.58 -8.25 19.91
CA GLY A 181 0.28 -9.11 18.76
C GLY A 181 -0.81 -8.51 17.86
N ILE A 182 -2.03 -9.02 18.01
CA ILE A 182 -3.22 -8.55 17.29
C ILE A 182 -4.14 -7.82 18.27
N ALA A 183 -4.42 -6.55 17.98
CA ALA A 183 -5.45 -5.75 18.63
C ALA A 183 -6.64 -5.59 17.68
N ALA A 184 -7.79 -6.14 18.04
CA ALA A 184 -9.00 -6.15 17.22
C ALA A 184 -10.07 -5.23 17.81
N GLY A 185 -10.63 -4.33 17.00
CA GLY A 185 -11.76 -3.50 17.38
C GLY A 185 -13.08 -4.28 17.47
N GLU A 186 -14.13 -3.62 17.96
CA GLU A 186 -15.47 -4.19 18.09
C GLU A 186 -15.96 -4.80 16.76
N GLY A 187 -16.64 -5.95 16.81
CA GLY A 187 -17.18 -6.62 15.62
C GLY A 187 -16.15 -7.27 14.71
N THR A 188 -14.84 -7.19 15.03
CA THR A 188 -13.79 -7.83 14.22
C THR A 188 -13.82 -9.34 14.37
N VAL A 189 -13.64 -10.05 13.25
CA VAL A 189 -13.44 -11.50 13.18
C VAL A 189 -11.96 -11.80 12.95
N VAL A 190 -11.39 -12.73 13.72
CA VAL A 190 -9.98 -13.17 13.65
C VAL A 190 -9.88 -14.67 13.42
#